data_AF-A0A0K1QXJ9-F1
#
_entry.id   AF-A0A0K1QXJ9-F1
#
_cell.length_a   1.000
_cell.length_b   1.000
_cell.length_c   1.000
_cell.angle_alpha   90.00
_cell.angle_beta   90.00
_cell.angle_gamma   90.00
#
_symmetry.space_group_name_H-M   'P 1'
#
loop_
_entity.id
_entity.type
_entity.pdbx_description
1 polymer ?
#
loop_
_entity_poly.entity_id
_entity_poly.type
_entity_poly.pdbx_seq_one_letter_code
_entity_poly.pdbx_strand_id
1 'polypeptide(L)'
;MTSNELVEGRNLIEHGGFSSGWQDTWTVEGSHLVREDSVTGKFYLQLNNEATVRCSVDLPIAPAPDKKALYWFSFSYEGLGARPSNVTIQNESGDVIFDEAFMSRKSQDNSGTADPAPLAELRPYPPIELEGLLPTDKKIDLVVTAATGGSREGINVTDFKFDLRLAPLELRSMLLDGREILPAVFSTSAVS
;
A
#
# COMPACT_ATOMS: atom_id res chain seq x y z
N MET A 1 -10.94 -19.30 -3.42
CA MET A 1 -11.44 -18.02 -3.94
C MET A 1 -10.37 -17.48 -4.86
N THR A 2 -10.71 -17.23 -6.12
CA THR A 2 -9.82 -16.53 -7.05
C THR A 2 -10.00 -15.02 -6.82
N SER A 3 -8.94 -14.23 -6.98
CA SER A 3 -8.90 -12.77 -6.75
C SER A 3 -10.05 -11.98 -7.42
N ASN A 4 -10.65 -12.53 -8.48
CA ASN A 4 -11.72 -11.90 -9.26
C ASN A 4 -13.09 -11.78 -8.57
N GLU A 5 -13.28 -12.37 -7.38
CA GLU A 5 -14.56 -12.32 -6.66
C GLU A 5 -14.62 -11.25 -5.57
N LEU A 6 -13.50 -10.62 -5.22
CA LEU A 6 -13.45 -9.64 -4.13
C LEU A 6 -13.85 -8.24 -4.62
N VAL A 7 -14.62 -7.53 -3.81
CA VAL A 7 -14.96 -6.13 -4.06
C VAL A 7 -13.84 -5.24 -3.50
N GLU A 8 -13.22 -4.46 -4.37
CA GLU A 8 -12.22 -3.45 -3.99
C GLU A 8 -12.88 -2.33 -3.19
N GLY A 9 -12.37 -2.07 -1.99
CA GLY A 9 -12.79 -0.98 -1.13
C GLY A 9 -12.11 0.34 -1.47
N ARG A 10 -12.22 1.29 -0.54
CA ARG A 10 -11.48 2.56 -0.63
C ARG A 10 -10.05 2.39 -0.13
N ASN A 11 -9.15 3.24 -0.63
CA ASN A 11 -7.83 3.41 -0.05
C ASN A 11 -7.95 4.00 1.35
N LEU A 12 -7.35 3.31 2.32
CA LEU A 12 -7.30 3.69 3.73
C LEU A 12 -6.09 4.57 4.05
N ILE A 13 -5.09 4.63 3.17
CA ILE A 13 -3.96 5.56 3.32
C ILE A 13 -4.38 6.95 2.82
N GLU A 14 -4.37 7.90 3.74
CA GLU A 14 -4.59 9.31 3.44
C GLU A 14 -3.30 9.98 2.95
N HIS A 15 -3.43 10.82 1.92
CA HIS A 15 -2.32 11.55 1.30
C HIS A 15 -1.13 10.68 0.84
N GLY A 16 -1.37 9.42 0.47
CA GLY A 16 -0.32 8.51 -0.01
C GLY A 16 0.38 8.93 -1.32
N GLY A 17 -0.15 9.93 -2.01
CA GLY A 17 0.48 10.58 -3.17
C GLY A 17 1.34 11.80 -2.83
N PHE A 18 1.46 12.18 -1.56
CA PHE A 18 2.27 13.32 -1.09
C PHE A 18 1.95 14.69 -1.71
N SER A 19 0.70 14.90 -2.10
CA SER A 19 0.17 16.23 -2.43
C SER A 19 0.00 17.09 -1.17
N SER A 20 -0.51 18.32 -1.29
CA SER A 20 -0.71 19.24 -0.15
C SER A 20 -1.43 18.58 1.04
N GLY A 21 -0.95 18.83 2.26
CA GLY A 21 -1.54 18.32 3.51
C GLY A 21 -1.01 16.96 3.98
N TRP A 22 -0.11 16.31 3.24
CA TRP A 22 0.42 14.99 3.61
C TRP A 22 1.10 14.92 4.99
N GLN A 23 1.62 16.05 5.48
CA GLN A 23 2.28 16.11 6.80
C GLN A 23 1.30 15.96 7.98
N ASP A 24 -0.01 16.06 7.73
CA ASP A 24 -1.03 15.84 8.75
C ASP A 24 -1.19 14.35 9.09
N THR A 25 -0.78 13.45 8.18
CA THR A 25 -0.96 12.00 8.31
C THR A 25 0.36 11.21 8.29
N TRP A 26 1.43 11.82 7.79
CA TRP A 26 2.75 11.20 7.70
C TRP A 26 3.78 11.94 8.55
N THR A 27 4.57 11.17 9.29
CA THR A 27 5.73 11.68 10.03
C THR A 27 7.01 11.34 9.29
N VAL A 28 7.89 12.33 9.12
CA VAL A 28 9.19 12.15 8.47
C VAL A 28 10.34 12.52 9.40
N GLU A 29 11.38 11.70 9.40
CA GLU A 29 12.64 11.92 10.08
C GLU A 29 13.79 11.86 9.07
N GLY A 30 14.71 12.83 9.12
CA GLY A 30 15.89 12.86 8.25
C GLY A 30 15.70 13.62 6.93
N SER A 31 16.64 13.40 6.01
CA SER A 31 16.77 14.14 4.75
C SER A 31 15.72 13.72 3.72
N HIS A 32 14.78 14.62 3.41
CA HIS A 32 13.70 14.37 2.46
C HIS A 32 13.39 15.60 1.59
N LEU A 33 12.76 15.36 0.45
CA LEU A 33 12.19 16.40 -0.41
C LEU A 33 10.89 15.89 -1.03
N VAL A 34 9.87 16.73 -1.09
CA VAL A 34 8.70 16.48 -1.94
C VAL A 34 8.98 17.09 -3.30
N ARG A 35 8.77 16.30 -4.36
CA ARG A 35 8.97 16.72 -5.74
C ARG A 35 7.70 16.47 -6.55
N GLU A 36 7.58 17.21 -7.63
CA GLU A 36 6.55 17.01 -8.64
C GLU A 36 7.24 16.54 -9.92
N ASP A 37 6.76 15.42 -10.46
CA ASP A 37 7.21 14.93 -11.76
C ASP A 37 6.69 15.87 -12.85
N SER A 38 7.60 16.47 -13.62
CA SER A 38 7.26 17.51 -14.60
C SER A 38 6.46 17.01 -15.80
N VAL A 39 6.36 15.69 -16.02
CA VAL A 39 5.64 15.08 -17.14
C VAL A 39 4.22 14.70 -16.72
N THR A 40 4.09 14.11 -15.54
CA THR A 40 2.83 13.56 -15.04
C THR A 40 2.10 14.50 -14.07
N GLY A 41 2.78 15.52 -13.53
CA GLY A 41 2.27 16.39 -12.46
C GLY A 41 2.13 15.67 -11.12
N LYS A 42 2.70 14.47 -10.99
CA LYS A 42 2.52 13.61 -9.83
C LYS A 42 3.53 13.97 -8.75
N PHE A 43 3.04 14.12 -7.53
CA PHE A 43 3.92 14.32 -6.37
C PHE A 43 4.54 13.01 -5.91
N TYR A 44 5.76 13.08 -5.42
CA TYR A 44 6.46 11.97 -4.79
C TYR A 44 7.40 12.46 -3.69
N LEU A 45 7.63 11.59 -2.71
CA LEU A 45 8.55 11.83 -1.62
C LEU A 45 9.89 11.18 -1.94
N GLN A 46 10.94 11.99 -2.03
CA GLN A 46 12.32 11.55 -2.09
C GLN A 46 12.88 11.45 -0.66
N LEU A 47 13.38 10.27 -0.29
CA LEU A 47 14.05 10.00 0.97
C LEU A 47 15.50 9.61 0.70
N ASN A 48 16.46 10.22 1.39
CA ASN A 48 17.88 9.90 1.27
C ASN A 48 18.51 9.82 2.67
N ASN A 49 19.75 9.34 2.77
CA ASN A 49 20.53 9.39 4.03
C ASN A 49 19.77 8.78 5.22
N GLU A 50 19.24 7.56 5.08
CA GLU A 50 18.55 6.87 6.19
C GLU A 50 17.25 7.56 6.64
N ALA A 51 16.76 8.54 5.88
CA ALA A 51 15.49 9.18 6.16
C ALA A 51 14.36 8.15 6.21
N THR A 52 13.46 8.35 7.16
CA THR A 52 12.32 7.47 7.41
C THR A 52 11.03 8.27 7.28
N VAL A 53 10.02 7.69 6.63
CA VAL A 53 8.64 8.20 6.64
C VAL A 53 7.73 7.13 7.23
N ARG A 54 6.78 7.55 8.07
CA ARG A 54 5.87 6.67 8.81
C ARG A 54 4.44 7.18 8.70
N CYS A 55 3.49 6.26 8.62
CA CYS A 55 2.05 6.53 8.73
C CYS A 55 1.37 5.36 9.44
N SER A 56 0.45 5.68 10.35
CA SER A 56 -0.44 4.69 10.97
C SER A 56 -1.76 4.68 10.21
N VAL A 57 -2.28 3.48 9.91
CA VAL A 57 -3.53 3.30 9.17
C VAL A 57 -4.51 2.53 10.02
N ASP A 58 -5.69 3.10 10.25
CA ASP A 58 -6.77 2.44 10.98
C ASP A 58 -7.46 1.37 10.12
N LEU A 59 -7.73 0.22 10.74
CA LEU A 59 -8.45 -0.91 10.14
C LEU A 59 -9.95 -0.79 10.48
N PRO A 60 -10.82 -0.42 9.53
CA PRO A 60 -12.24 -0.21 9.82
C PRO A 60 -12.99 -1.52 10.10
N ILE A 61 -12.43 -2.66 9.67
CA ILE A 61 -12.99 -3.99 9.88
C ILE A 61 -11.90 -4.89 10.42
N ALA A 62 -12.19 -5.56 11.54
CA ALA A 62 -11.27 -6.54 12.11
C ALA A 62 -10.92 -7.62 11.06
N PRO A 63 -9.63 -7.92 10.86
CA PRO A 63 -9.19 -9.02 10.02
C PRO A 63 -9.90 -10.32 10.43
N ALA A 64 -10.58 -10.99 9.50
CA ALA A 64 -11.37 -12.16 9.83
C ALA A 64 -10.63 -13.45 9.45
N PRO A 65 -10.55 -14.47 10.34
CA PRO A 65 -9.88 -15.74 10.03
C PRO A 65 -10.49 -16.49 8.84
N ASP A 66 -11.75 -16.20 8.50
CA ASP A 66 -12.49 -16.79 7.40
C ASP A 66 -12.21 -16.13 6.04
N LYS A 67 -11.22 -15.22 5.96
CA LYS A 67 -10.80 -14.50 4.75
C LYS A 67 -11.91 -13.68 4.08
N LYS A 68 -12.97 -13.32 4.80
CA LYS A 68 -14.02 -12.44 4.26
C LYS A 68 -13.64 -10.97 4.20
N ALA A 69 -12.63 -10.57 4.95
CA ALA A 69 -12.01 -9.25 4.91
C ALA A 69 -10.51 -9.42 4.76
N LEU A 70 -9.98 -9.01 3.61
CA LEU A 70 -8.57 -9.07 3.25
C LEU A 70 -8.05 -7.67 3.04
N TYR A 71 -6.80 -7.42 3.38
CA TYR A 71 -6.16 -6.13 3.18
C TYR A 71 -5.08 -6.25 2.12
N TRP A 72 -5.08 -5.31 1.19
CA TRP A 72 -4.15 -5.31 0.07
C TRP A 72 -3.28 -4.06 0.11
N PHE A 73 -2.00 -4.23 -0.17
CA PHE A 73 -1.02 -3.15 -0.17
C PHE A 73 -0.38 -2.99 -1.55
N SER A 74 -0.21 -1.75 -2.00
CA SER A 74 0.59 -1.39 -3.16
C SER A 74 1.12 0.03 -3.05
N PHE A 75 2.13 0.35 -3.86
CA PHE A 75 2.69 1.70 -3.95
C PHE A 75 3.50 1.83 -5.25
N SER A 76 4.02 3.02 -5.53
CA SER A 76 4.98 3.24 -6.61
C SER A 76 6.31 3.69 -6.05
N TYR A 77 7.42 3.22 -6.63
CA TYR A 77 8.75 3.52 -6.13
C TYR A 77 9.84 3.59 -7.20
N GLU A 78 10.94 4.23 -6.85
CA GLU A 78 12.21 4.14 -7.54
C GLU A 78 13.32 4.06 -6.48
N GLY A 79 14.07 2.95 -6.46
CA GLY A 79 15.26 2.83 -5.62
C GLY A 79 16.43 3.61 -6.24
N LEU A 80 17.19 4.32 -5.42
CA LEU A 80 18.33 5.14 -5.83
C LEU A 80 19.63 4.58 -5.22
N GLY A 81 20.68 4.49 -6.02
CA GLY A 81 22.00 4.06 -5.57
C GLY A 81 22.19 2.53 -5.52
N ALA A 82 23.29 2.09 -4.91
CA ALA A 82 23.68 0.68 -4.89
C ALA A 82 23.11 -0.10 -3.69
N ARG A 83 22.61 0.59 -2.67
CA ARG A 83 22.10 -0.02 -1.43
C ARG A 83 20.57 -0.04 -1.41
N PRO A 84 19.96 -1.05 -0.77
CA PRO A 84 18.51 -1.13 -0.69
C PRO A 84 17.93 -0.11 0.28
N SER A 85 16.80 0.48 -0.11
CA SER A 85 15.85 1.07 0.83
C SER A 85 14.84 0.00 1.26
N ASN A 86 14.09 0.22 2.34
CA ASN A 86 13.20 -0.80 2.91
C ASN A 86 11.79 -0.25 3.08
N VAL A 87 10.78 -1.10 2.85
CA VAL A 87 9.38 -0.83 3.23
C VAL A 87 8.92 -1.93 4.16
N THR A 88 8.42 -1.52 5.32
CA THR A 88 7.99 -2.42 6.38
C THR A 88 6.57 -2.07 6.80
N ILE A 89 5.74 -3.08 7.06
CA ILE A 89 4.43 -2.91 7.70
C ILE A 89 4.42 -3.75 8.97
N GLN A 90 4.03 -3.11 10.07
CA GLN A 90 3.84 -3.75 11.36
C GLN A 90 2.36 -3.76 11.74
N ASN A 91 1.91 -4.84 12.39
CA ASN A 91 0.59 -4.87 13.00
C ASN A 91 0.58 -4.11 14.34
N GLU A 92 -0.59 -4.02 14.98
CA GLU A 92 -0.74 -3.31 16.26
C GLU A 92 0.09 -3.93 17.39
N SER A 93 0.38 -5.22 17.31
CA SER A 93 1.23 -5.94 18.27
C SER A 93 2.73 -5.70 18.06
N GLY A 94 3.12 -5.03 16.96
CA GLY A 94 4.50 -4.77 16.58
C GLY A 94 5.15 -5.88 15.75
N ASP A 95 4.39 -6.92 15.38
CA ASP A 95 4.89 -7.97 14.49
C ASP A 95 5.03 -7.43 13.07
N VAL A 96 6.15 -7.74 12.43
CA VAL A 96 6.39 -7.37 11.03
C VAL A 96 5.64 -8.33 10.12
N ILE A 97 4.66 -7.79 9.38
CA ILE A 97 3.79 -8.55 8.47
C ILE A 97 4.15 -8.32 6.99
N PHE A 98 4.94 -7.30 6.70
CA PHE A 98 5.54 -7.05 5.40
C PHE A 98 6.93 -6.45 5.61
N ASP A 99 7.93 -6.96 4.90
CA ASP A 99 9.29 -6.45 4.94
C ASP A 99 9.98 -6.72 3.60
N GLU A 100 10.21 -5.67 2.82
CA GLU A 100 10.85 -5.82 1.51
C GLU A 100 11.90 -4.74 1.24
N ALA A 101 13.04 -5.20 0.72
CA ALA A 101 14.16 -4.40 0.31
C ALA A 101 14.07 -4.03 -1.17
N PHE A 102 14.14 -2.74 -1.47
CA PHE A 102 14.03 -2.16 -2.81
C PHE A 102 15.37 -1.59 -3.27
N MET A 103 16.00 -2.28 -4.22
CA MET A 103 17.24 -1.84 -4.85
C MET A 103 16.99 -1.04 -6.12
N SER A 104 17.91 -0.13 -6.47
CA SER A 104 17.97 0.41 -7.83
C SER A 104 18.17 -0.73 -8.83
N ARG A 105 17.38 -0.73 -9.91
CA ARG A 105 17.62 -1.61 -11.06
C ARG A 105 18.53 -0.98 -12.12
N LYS A 106 19.03 0.25 -11.90
CA LYS A 106 19.96 0.93 -12.80
C LYS A 106 21.35 0.97 -12.17
N SER A 107 22.37 0.56 -12.93
CA SER A 107 23.75 0.96 -12.63
C SER A 107 23.85 2.49 -12.71
N GLN A 108 24.72 3.06 -11.88
CA GLN A 108 24.88 4.51 -11.66
C GLN A 108 25.00 5.33 -12.96
N ASP A 109 25.50 4.72 -14.04
CA ASP A 109 25.73 5.35 -15.35
C ASP A 109 24.45 5.71 -16.13
N ASN A 110 23.30 5.08 -15.83
CA ASN A 110 22.01 5.35 -16.49
C ASN A 110 21.01 6.11 -15.60
N SER A 111 21.44 6.54 -14.41
CA SER A 111 20.59 7.29 -13.47
C SER A 111 20.49 8.79 -13.79
N GLY A 112 20.95 9.22 -14.96
CA GLY A 112 20.52 10.48 -15.58
C GLY A 112 20.70 11.70 -14.68
N THR A 113 21.90 11.91 -14.12
CA THR A 113 22.19 13.15 -13.35
C THR A 113 22.47 14.37 -14.24
N ALA A 114 21.99 14.37 -15.49
CA ALA A 114 22.17 15.47 -16.44
C ALA A 114 20.87 15.99 -17.06
N ASP A 115 19.70 15.44 -16.71
CA ASP A 115 18.42 16.04 -17.13
C ASP A 115 18.06 17.21 -16.19
N PRO A 116 17.69 18.39 -16.74
CA PRO A 116 17.38 19.57 -15.94
C PRO A 116 16.05 19.48 -15.16
N ALA A 117 15.30 18.39 -15.31
CA ALA A 117 14.04 18.14 -14.60
C ALA A 117 14.15 16.85 -13.77
N PRO A 118 13.67 16.84 -12.51
CA PRO A 118 13.70 15.64 -11.68
C PRO A 118 12.64 14.63 -12.15
N LEU A 119 13.00 13.82 -13.14
CA LEU A 119 12.19 12.72 -13.67
C LEU A 119 12.49 11.45 -12.85
N ALA A 120 11.57 11.07 -11.97
CA ALA A 120 11.67 9.81 -11.25
C ALA A 120 11.03 8.69 -12.08
N GLU A 121 11.75 7.58 -12.32
CA GLU A 121 11.17 6.41 -12.99
C GLU A 121 10.38 5.54 -12.01
N LEU A 122 9.28 6.08 -11.52
CA LEU A 122 8.40 5.41 -10.56
C LEU A 122 7.78 4.14 -11.15
N ARG A 123 8.06 3.01 -10.53
CA ARG A 123 7.53 1.70 -10.90
C ARG A 123 6.45 1.27 -9.93
N PRO A 124 5.32 0.73 -10.42
CA PRO A 124 4.31 0.18 -9.54
C PRO A 124 4.85 -1.09 -8.87
N TYR A 125 4.72 -1.15 -7.56
CA TYR A 125 4.74 -2.40 -6.81
C TYR A 125 3.35 -3.05 -6.91
N PRO A 126 3.25 -4.30 -7.38
CA PRO A 126 1.95 -4.94 -7.60
C PRO A 126 1.16 -5.05 -6.30
N PRO A 127 -0.18 -4.96 -6.34
CA PRO A 127 -1.01 -5.23 -5.17
C PRO A 127 -0.77 -6.63 -4.61
N ILE A 128 -0.50 -6.71 -3.31
CA ILE A 128 -0.32 -7.96 -2.56
C ILE A 128 -1.34 -8.05 -1.42
N GLU A 129 -1.78 -9.26 -1.08
CA GLU A 129 -2.53 -9.53 0.16
C GLU A 129 -1.55 -9.47 1.33
N LEU A 130 -1.88 -8.70 2.38
CA LEU A 130 -1.13 -8.74 3.63
C LEU A 130 -1.61 -9.93 4.47
N GLU A 131 -0.72 -10.88 4.68
CA GLU A 131 -0.88 -11.97 5.64
C GLU A 131 -0.39 -11.54 7.02
N GLY A 132 -0.81 -12.22 8.09
CA GLY A 132 -0.30 -11.97 9.45
C GLY A 132 -1.07 -10.92 10.28
N LEU A 133 -2.14 -10.34 9.73
CA LEU A 133 -3.08 -9.52 10.49
C LEU A 133 -3.94 -10.38 11.43
N LEU A 134 -4.06 -9.96 12.68
CA LEU A 134 -4.84 -10.62 13.73
C LEU A 134 -6.24 -10.01 13.84
N PRO A 135 -7.26 -10.78 14.25
CA PRO A 135 -8.61 -10.26 14.44
C PRO A 135 -8.75 -9.16 15.50
N THR A 136 -7.73 -8.99 16.34
CA THR A 136 -7.66 -7.94 17.35
C THR A 136 -7.01 -6.66 16.84
N ASP A 137 -6.32 -6.71 15.71
CA ASP A 137 -5.61 -5.55 15.16
C ASP A 137 -6.62 -4.50 14.69
N LYS A 138 -6.41 -3.26 15.14
CA LYS A 138 -7.21 -2.09 14.77
C LYS A 138 -6.44 -1.10 13.92
N LYS A 139 -5.13 -1.30 13.78
CA LYS A 139 -4.25 -0.44 13.00
C LYS A 139 -3.04 -1.21 12.48
N ILE A 140 -2.38 -0.63 11.50
CA ILE A 140 -1.03 -0.97 11.07
C ILE A 140 -0.14 0.25 11.09
N ASP A 141 1.16 0.03 11.17
CA ASP A 141 2.17 1.06 10.99
C ASP A 141 2.99 0.76 9.73
N LEU A 142 2.92 1.66 8.75
CA LEU A 142 3.73 1.62 7.52
C LEU A 142 4.98 2.47 7.72
N VAL A 143 6.14 1.90 7.42
CA VAL A 143 7.44 2.55 7.55
C VAL A 143 8.22 2.37 6.25
N VAL A 144 8.74 3.46 5.72
CA VAL A 144 9.67 3.43 4.58
C VAL A 144 10.98 4.06 5.03
N THR A 145 12.08 3.34 4.86
CA THR A 145 13.41 3.76 5.28
C THR A 145 14.36 3.81 4.09
N ALA A 146 14.96 4.97 3.85
CA ALA A 146 15.96 5.15 2.80
C ALA A 146 17.25 4.36 3.09
N ALA A 147 17.93 3.98 2.01
CA ALA A 147 19.24 3.37 2.07
C ALA A 147 20.27 4.24 2.82
N THR A 148 21.21 3.57 3.47
CA THR A 148 22.39 4.19 4.08
C THR A 148 23.41 4.54 2.98
N GLY A 149 24.17 5.65 3.07
CA GLY A 149 25.32 5.86 2.16
C GLY A 149 25.42 7.19 1.39
N GLY A 150 24.70 8.24 1.81
CA GLY A 150 24.87 9.58 1.24
C GLY A 150 23.70 10.03 0.37
N SER A 151 23.77 11.25 -0.16
CA SER A 151 22.66 11.90 -0.90
C SER A 151 22.32 11.25 -2.25
N ARG A 152 23.05 10.20 -2.65
CA ARG A 152 22.86 9.44 -3.90
C ARG A 152 22.18 8.09 -3.64
N GLU A 153 22.00 7.72 -2.39
CA GLU A 153 21.38 6.48 -1.93
C GLU A 153 20.02 6.84 -1.32
N GLY A 154 18.96 6.13 -1.71
CA GLY A 154 17.62 6.47 -1.24
C GLY A 154 16.49 5.80 -2.00
N ILE A 155 15.29 6.39 -1.87
CA ILE A 155 14.08 5.93 -2.54
C ILE A 155 13.16 7.11 -2.83
N ASN A 156 12.59 7.13 -4.03
CA ASN A 156 11.42 7.96 -4.35
C ASN A 156 10.18 7.10 -4.18
N VAL A 157 9.16 7.56 -3.47
CA VAL A 157 7.92 6.82 -3.23
C VAL A 157 6.68 7.69 -3.40
N THR A 158 5.58 7.08 -3.84
CA THR A 158 4.26 7.72 -3.99
C THR A 158 3.16 6.67 -4.18
N ASP A 159 1.91 7.10 -4.30
CA ASP A 159 0.72 6.28 -4.53
C ASP A 159 0.58 5.11 -3.55
N PHE A 160 0.88 5.32 -2.27
CA PHE A 160 0.59 4.30 -1.27
C PHE A 160 -0.91 4.02 -1.22
N LYS A 161 -1.24 2.74 -1.39
CA LYS A 161 -2.60 2.21 -1.32
C LYS A 161 -2.66 1.07 -0.33
N PHE A 162 -3.62 1.17 0.57
CA PHE A 162 -3.98 0.11 1.49
C PHE A 162 -5.49 -0.06 1.45
N ASP A 163 -5.94 -1.10 0.75
CA ASP A 163 -7.35 -1.27 0.40
C ASP A 163 -7.93 -2.48 1.13
N LEU A 164 -9.09 -2.30 1.75
CA LEU A 164 -9.90 -3.40 2.24
C LEU A 164 -10.60 -4.07 1.06
N ARG A 165 -10.50 -5.39 0.95
CA ARG A 165 -11.21 -6.21 -0.01
C ARG A 165 -12.15 -7.17 0.72
N LEU A 166 -13.43 -7.09 0.38
CA LEU A 166 -14.46 -7.89 1.01
C LEU A 166 -14.94 -9.00 0.09
N ALA A 167 -15.25 -10.16 0.68
CA ALA A 167 -16.07 -11.15 0.01
C ALA A 167 -17.44 -10.52 -0.33
N PRO A 168 -18.05 -10.86 -1.48
CA PRO A 168 -19.38 -10.38 -1.83
C PRO A 168 -20.38 -10.68 -0.71
N LEU A 169 -21.29 -9.73 -0.48
CA LEU A 169 -22.36 -9.94 0.49
C LEU A 169 -23.31 -11.02 -0.02
N GLU A 170 -23.43 -12.10 0.73
CA GLU A 170 -24.44 -13.12 0.49
C GLU A 170 -25.76 -12.69 1.13
N LEU A 171 -26.82 -12.56 0.32
CA LEU A 171 -28.16 -12.37 0.85
C LEU A 171 -28.51 -13.60 1.69
N ARG A 172 -28.82 -13.42 2.98
CA ARG A 172 -29.29 -14.51 3.84
C ARG A 172 -30.81 -14.59 3.90
N SER A 173 -31.46 -13.43 3.98
CA SER A 173 -32.90 -13.29 3.93
C SER A 173 -33.29 -11.85 3.56
N MET A 174 -34.51 -11.69 3.09
CA MET A 174 -35.12 -10.40 2.76
C MET A 174 -36.47 -10.32 3.47
N LEU A 175 -36.74 -9.22 4.17
CA LEU A 175 -38.07 -8.98 4.75
C LEU A 175 -38.91 -8.16 3.76
N LEU A 176 -40.00 -8.74 3.26
CA LEU A 176 -40.96 -8.06 2.38
C LEU A 176 -42.36 -8.22 2.96
N ASP A 177 -43.05 -7.10 3.19
CA ASP A 177 -44.41 -7.07 3.76
C ASP A 177 -44.56 -7.90 5.06
N GLY A 178 -43.53 -7.86 5.92
CA GLY A 178 -43.50 -8.59 7.18
C GLY A 178 -43.25 -10.11 7.04
N ARG A 179 -42.95 -10.60 5.83
CA ARG A 179 -42.59 -12.00 5.57
C ARG A 179 -41.10 -12.10 5.28
N GLU A 180 -40.44 -13.04 5.94
CA GLU A 180 -39.05 -13.38 5.62
C GLU A 180 -39.01 -14.25 4.37
N ILE A 181 -38.26 -13.79 3.36
CA ILE A 181 -38.00 -14.48 2.11
C ILE A 181 -36.54 -14.93 2.14
N LEU A 182 -36.32 -16.24 2.10
CA LEU A 182 -34.99 -16.81 1.96
C LEU A 182 -34.59 -16.81 0.47
N PRO A 183 -33.31 -16.54 0.13
CA PRO A 183 -32.83 -16.64 -1.24
C PRO A 183 -33.03 -18.07 -1.76
N ALA A 184 -33.45 -18.19 -3.02
CA ALA A 184 -33.49 -19.48 -3.69
C ALA A 184 -32.05 -20.02 -3.80
N VAL A 185 -31.79 -21.19 -3.21
CA VAL A 185 -30.54 -21.92 -3.44
C VAL A 185 -30.58 -22.38 -4.89
N PHE A 186 -29.90 -21.67 -5.79
CA PHE A 186 -29.69 -22.16 -7.15
C PHE A 186 -28.72 -23.33 -7.09
N SER A 187 -29.24 -24.53 -6.87
CA SER A 187 -28.49 -25.75 -7.14
C SER A 187 -28.27 -25.81 -8.65
N THR A 188 -27.06 -25.46 -9.11
CA THR A 188 -26.63 -25.81 -10.45
C THR A 188 -26.51 -27.33 -10.52
N SER A 189 -27.61 -28.00 -10.86
CA SER A 189 -27.56 -29.38 -11.33
C SER A 189 -26.74 -29.37 -12.61
N ALA A 190 -25.49 -29.79 -12.51
CA ALA A 190 -24.69 -30.11 -13.68
C ALA A 190 -25.44 -31.17 -14.48
N VAL A 191 -25.90 -30.79 -15.66
CA VAL A 191 -26.42 -31.73 -16.65
C VAL A 191 -25.23 -32.58 -17.09
N SER A 192 -25.30 -33.87 -16.77
CA SER A 192 -24.38 -34.94 -17.15
C SER A 192 -24.28 -35.11 -18.66
#